data_AF-A0A965ALK1-F1
#
_entry.id   AF-A0A965ALK1-F1
#
_cell.length_a   1.000
_cell.length_b   1.000
_cell.length_c   1.000
_cell.angle_alpha   90.00
_cell.angle_beta   90.00
_cell.angle_gamma   90.00
#
_symmetry.space_group_name_H-M   'P 1'
#
loop_
_entity.id
_entity.type
_entity.pdbx_description
1 polymer ?
#
loop_
_entity_poly.entity_id
_entity_poly.type
_entity_poly.pdbx_seq_one_letter_code
_entity_poly.pdbx_strand_id
1 'polypeptide(L)' 'MAKNKKKEVIHLVCEETGDANYTLRRKTGGEKLHLKKYSPRLRRHTMHNEKKKK' A
#
# COMPACT_ATOMS: atom_id res chain seq x y z
N MET A 1 9.73 29.35 -1.93
CA MET A 1 10.08 28.10 -2.65
C MET A 1 9.35 26.92 -2.02
N ALA A 2 8.29 26.42 -2.66
CA ALA A 2 7.51 25.31 -2.12
C ALA A 2 8.34 24.02 -2.18
N LYS A 3 8.83 23.55 -1.03
CA LYS A 3 9.51 22.25 -0.91
C LYS A 3 8.54 21.17 -1.40
N ASN A 4 8.74 20.69 -2.63
CA ASN A 4 7.99 19.60 -3.21
C ASN A 4 8.28 18.34 -2.39
N LYS A 5 7.45 18.08 -1.38
CA LYS A 5 7.57 16.89 -0.51
C LYS A 5 7.49 15.66 -1.40
N LYS A 6 8.60 14.92 -1.52
CA LYS A 6 8.70 13.68 -2.29
C LYS A 6 7.54 12.76 -1.87
N LYS A 7 6.66 12.44 -2.82
CA LYS A 7 5.57 11.49 -2.64
C LYS A 7 6.03 10.14 -3.20
N GLU A 8 6.16 9.15 -2.35
CA GLU A 8 6.45 7.77 -2.75
C GLU A 8 5.15 7.10 -3.20
N VAL A 9 5.24 6.37 -4.31
CA VAL A 9 4.18 5.47 -4.76
C VAL A 9 4.41 4.13 -4.08
N ILE A 10 3.43 3.72 -3.30
CA ILE A 10 3.42 2.47 -2.54
C ILE A 10 2.33 1.59 -3.12
N HIS A 11 2.62 0.29 -3.22
CA HIS A 11 1.63 -0.73 -3.55
C HIS A 11 1.27 -1.49 -2.28
N LEU A 12 -0.02 -1.68 -1.98
CA LEU A 12 -0.46 -2.57 -0.91
C LEU A 12 -0.70 -3.96 -1.52
N VAL A 13 0.00 -4.94 -0.98
CA VAL A 13 -0.03 -6.32 -1.43
C VAL A 13 -0.80 -7.15 -0.41
N CYS A 14 -1.80 -7.90 -0.87
CA CYS A 14 -2.55 -8.84 -0.04
C CYS A 14 -1.60 -9.93 0.47
N GLU A 15 -1.60 -10.18 1.78
CA GLU A 15 -0.73 -11.19 2.40
C GLU A 15 -1.13 -12.62 2.01
N GLU A 16 -2.42 -12.88 1.84
CA GLU A 16 -2.94 -14.22 1.52
C GLU A 16 -2.85 -14.59 0.03
N THR A 17 -3.03 -13.62 -0.87
CA THR A 17 -3.04 -13.90 -2.33
C THR A 17 -1.82 -13.37 -3.07
N GLY A 18 -1.01 -12.51 -2.45
CA GLY A 18 0.14 -11.88 -3.08
C GLY A 18 -0.22 -10.81 -4.14
N ASP A 19 -1.49 -10.48 -4.32
CA ASP A 19 -1.93 -9.49 -5.31
C ASP A 19 -1.70 -8.05 -4.83
N ALA A 20 -1.16 -7.23 -5.72
CA ALA A 20 -1.00 -5.79 -5.52
C ALA A 20 -2.29 -5.06 -5.91
N ASN A 21 -3.31 -5.12 -5.05
CA ASN A 21 -4.65 -4.58 -5.37
C ASN A 21 -4.77 -3.06 -5.22
N TYR A 22 -3.93 -2.42 -4.40
CA TYR A 22 -4.05 -0.99 -4.13
C TYR A 22 -2.74 -0.23 -4.33
N THR A 23 -2.85 0.98 -4.85
CA THR A 23 -1.74 1.94 -4.96
C THR A 23 -2.04 3.19 -4.17
N LEU A 24 -1.12 3.59 -3.28
CA LEU A 24 -1.21 4.78 -2.46
C LEU A 24 -0.03 5.71 -2.78
N ARG A 25 -0.29 7.02 -2.82
CA ARG A 25 0.76 8.05 -2.87
C ARG A 25 0.92 8.66 -1.48
N ARG A 26 2.01 8.36 -0.78
CA ARG A 26 2.28 8.86 0.59
C ARG A 26 3.50 9.77 0.59
N LYS A 27 3.54 10.71 1.54
CA LYS A 27 4.76 11.47 1.84
C LYS A 27 5.81 10.53 2.46
N THR A 28 7.07 10.67 2.05
CA THR A 28 8.24 10.00 2.66
C THR A 28 8.29 10.24 4.17
N GLY A 29 8.53 9.18 4.97
CA GLY A 29 8.76 9.28 6.41
C GLY A 29 7.71 8.62 7.31
N GLY A 30 6.79 7.83 6.75
CA GLY A 30 5.77 7.14 7.52
C GLY A 30 6.05 5.65 7.72
N GLU A 31 5.69 5.12 8.89
CA GLU A 31 5.78 3.69 9.23
C GLU A 31 5.04 2.78 8.25
N LYS A 32 5.49 1.53 8.14
CA LYS A 32 4.89 0.49 7.28
C LYS A 32 3.39 0.43 7.50
N LEU A 33 2.61 0.70 6.46
CA LEU A 33 1.16 0.66 6.55
C LEU A 33 0.65 -0.77 6.37
N HIS A 34 -0.05 -1.27 7.39
CA HIS A 34 -0.78 -2.53 7.35
C HIS A 34 -2.28 -2.22 7.42
N LEU A 35 -3.01 -2.49 6.33
CA LEU A 35 -4.43 -2.17 6.24
C LEU A 35 -5.26 -3.41 5.95
N LYS A 36 -6.39 -3.55 6.64
CA LYS A 36 -7.42 -4.50 6.23
C LYS A 36 -8.18 -3.93 5.03
N LYS A 37 -8.01 -4.55 3.87
CA LYS A 37 -8.71 -4.18 2.63
C LYS A 37 -9.41 -5.38 2.04
N TYR A 38 -10.44 -5.11 1.25
CA TYR A 38 -11.22 -6.15 0.62
C TYR A 38 -10.39 -6.79 -0.50
N SER A 39 -10.21 -8.11 -0.45
CA SER A 39 -9.61 -8.85 -1.57
C SER A 39 -10.74 -9.42 -2.43
N PRO A 40 -10.88 -8.99 -3.70
CA PRO A 40 -11.94 -9.48 -4.58
C PRO A 40 -11.81 -10.98 -4.88
N ARG A 41 -10.60 -11.53 -4.84
CA ARG A 41 -10.34 -12.95 -5.11
C ARG A 41 -10.86 -13.87 -4.00
N LEU A 42 -10.66 -13.48 -2.74
CA LEU A 42 -11.08 -14.25 -1.57
C LEU A 42 -12.46 -13.83 -1.04
N ARG A 43 -13.03 -12.76 -1.61
CA ARG A 43 -14.30 -12.13 -1.24
C ARG A 43 -14.40 -11.78 0.25
N ARG A 44 -13.27 -11.49 0.90
CA ARG A 44 -13.17 -11.16 2.32
C ARG A 44 -12.17 -10.02 2.54
N HIS A 45 -12.21 -9.40 3.72
CA HIS A 45 -11.20 -8.43 4.13
C HIS A 45 -9.94 -9.13 4.63
N THR A 46 -8.83 -8.85 3.99
CA THR A 46 -7.53 -9.45 4.28
C THR A 46 -6.50 -8.38 4.62
N MET A 47 -5.43 -8.78 5.29
CA MET A 47 -4.31 -7.90 5.59
C MET A 47 -3.56 -7.58 4.30
N HIS A 48 -3.38 -6.29 4.03
CA HIS A 48 -2.58 -5.81 2.92
C HIS A 48 -1.37 -5.02 3.46
N ASN A 49 -0.20 -5.42 2.99
CA ASN A 49 1.10 -4.90 3.43
C ASN A 49 1.66 -3.93 2.40
N GLU A 50 2.22 -2.82 2.88
CA GLU A 50 2.94 -1.85 2.04
C GLU A 50 4.22 -2.45 1.43
N LYS A 51 4.26 -2.47 0.10
CA LYS A 51 5.40 -2.78 -0.75
C LYS A 51 5.80 -1.53 -1.50
N LYS A 52 6.94 -0.95 -1.13
CA LYS A 52 7.56 0.14 -1.89
C LYS A 52 8.14 -0.44 -3.17
N LYS A 53 7.80 0.15 -4.32
CA LYS A 53 8.53 -0.11 -5.55
C LYS A 53 9.84 0.68 -5.44
N LYS A 54 10.94 -0.05 -5.26
CA LYS A 54 12.29 0.54 -5.21
C LYS A 54 12.68 1.07 -6.58
#